data_AF-A0A356G592-F1
#
_entry.id   AF-A0A356G592-F1
#
_cell.length_a   1.000
_cell.length_b   1.000
_cell.length_c   1.000
_cell.angle_alpha   90.00
_cell.angle_beta   90.00
_cell.angle_gamma   90.00
#
_symmetry.space_group_name_H-M   'P 1'
#
loop_
_entity.id
_entity.type
_entity.pdbx_description
1 polymer ?
#
loop_
_entity_poly.entity_id
_entity_poly.type
_entity_poly.pdbx_seq_one_letter_code
_entity_poly.pdbx_strand_id
1 'polypeptide(L)' 'SPGEKGAPLGLTPGELAFLEALLEGRRPGGNADMLADAVNEKLIDLIGDTAIEFDEAGEPALVEDYVEDVRAALGA' A
#
# COMPACT_ATOMS: atom_id res chain seq x y z
N SER A 1 19.40 16.28 13.26
CA SER A 1 18.59 17.19 12.46
C SER A 1 17.12 16.98 12.78
N PRO A 2 16.28 18.01 12.80
CA PRO A 2 14.86 17.83 13.04
C PRO A 2 14.26 16.98 11.91
N GLY A 3 13.76 15.79 12.27
CA GLY A 3 12.73 15.06 11.54
C GLY A 3 13.02 14.66 10.10
N GLU A 4 13.83 13.63 9.90
CA GLU A 4 13.40 12.61 8.94
C GLU A 4 12.30 11.81 9.64
N LYS A 5 11.09 12.37 9.73
CA LYS A 5 9.91 11.51 9.86
C LYS A 5 9.92 10.71 8.57
N GLY A 6 10.42 9.47 8.61
CA GLY A 6 10.26 8.55 7.50
C GLY A 6 8.80 8.58 7.05
N ALA A 7 8.55 8.48 5.75
CA ALA A 7 7.20 8.42 5.23
C ALA A 7 6.36 7.41 6.04
N PRO A 8 5.03 7.58 6.14
CA PRO A 8 4.18 6.62 6.81
C PRO A 8 4.56 5.18 6.44
N LEU A 9 4.69 4.31 7.44
CA LEU A 9 5.06 2.89 7.27
C LEU A 9 6.44 2.63 6.62
N GLY A 10 7.32 3.64 6.56
CA GLY A 10 8.62 3.52 5.90
C GLY A 10 8.51 3.36 4.38
N LEU A 11 7.39 3.77 3.77
CA LEU A 11 7.15 3.68 2.34
C LEU A 11 8.08 4.60 1.54
N THR A 12 8.52 4.16 0.38
CA THR A 12 9.13 5.08 -0.60
C THR A 12 8.05 5.96 -1.22
N PRO A 13 8.38 7.10 -1.86
CA PRO A 13 7.37 7.92 -2.54
C PRO A 13 6.58 7.16 -3.62
N GLY A 14 7.21 6.20 -4.30
CA GLY A 14 6.53 5.38 -5.31
C GLY A 14 5.56 4.37 -4.70
N GLU A 15 5.94 3.74 -3.58
CA GLU A 15 5.07 2.83 -2.83
C GLU A 15 3.89 3.55 -2.18
N LEU A 16 4.11 4.75 -1.64
CA LEU A 16 3.03 5.57 -1.10
C LEU A 16 2.03 5.96 -2.19
N ALA A 17 2.52 6.47 -3.33
CA ALA A 17 1.66 6.84 -4.45
C ALA A 17 0.89 5.63 -5.05
N PHE A 18 1.51 4.45 -5.03
CA PHE A 18 0.86 3.19 -5.40
C PHE A 18 -0.30 2.87 -4.45
N LEU A 19 -0.05 2.89 -3.14
CA LEU A 19 -1.04 2.56 -2.12
C LEU A 19 -2.20 3.57 -2.09
N GLU A 20 -1.91 4.86 -2.24
CA GLU A 20 -2.91 5.93 -2.36
C GLU A 20 -3.80 5.73 -3.60
N ALA A 21 -3.22 5.31 -4.74
CA ALA A 21 -4.01 5.01 -5.93
C ALA A 21 -5.01 3.88 -5.67
N LEU A 22 -4.59 2.81 -4.99
CA LEU A 22 -5.48 1.70 -4.61
C LEU A 22 -6.61 2.15 -3.67
N LEU A 23 -6.30 2.95 -2.66
CA LEU A 23 -7.29 3.52 -1.73
C LEU A 23 -8.33 4.40 -2.43
N GLU A 24 -7.96 5.01 -3.55
CA GLU A 24 -8.85 5.84 -4.38
C GLU A 24 -9.57 5.04 -5.48
N GLY A 25 -9.34 3.71 -5.56
CA GLY A 25 -9.89 2.86 -6.61
C GLY A 25 -9.32 3.17 -8.00
N ARG A 26 -8.13 3.76 -8.07
CA ARG A 26 -7.42 4.07 -9.33
C ARG A 26 -6.42 2.96 -9.64
N ARG A 27 -6.22 2.70 -10.93
CA ARG A 27 -5.13 1.83 -11.38
C ARG A 27 -3.78 2.47 -11.07
N PRO A 28 -2.88 1.78 -10.36
CA PRO A 28 -1.54 2.29 -10.14
C PRO A 28 -0.73 2.25 -11.44
N GLY A 29 0.22 3.19 -11.57
CA GLY A 29 1.16 3.20 -12.69
C GLY A 29 2.44 2.42 -12.39
N GLY A 30 3.25 2.17 -13.41
CA GLY A 30 4.57 1.54 -13.26
C GLY A 30 4.53 0.01 -13.22
N ASN A 31 5.51 -0.60 -12.54
CA ASN A 31 5.59 -2.06 -12.38
C ASN A 31 4.82 -2.45 -11.09
N ALA A 32 3.51 -2.67 -11.27
CA ALA A 32 2.56 -2.90 -10.19
C ALA A 32 2.90 -4.13 -9.34
N ASP A 33 3.40 -5.21 -9.94
CA ASP A 33 3.76 -6.45 -9.22
C ASP A 33 4.83 -6.20 -8.17
N MET A 34 5.94 -5.56 -8.57
CA MET A 34 7.03 -5.26 -7.65
C MET A 34 6.61 -4.27 -6.55
N LEU A 35 5.71 -3.33 -6.87
CA LEU A 35 5.19 -2.37 -5.89
C LEU A 35 4.24 -3.06 -4.90
N ALA A 36 3.39 -3.96 -5.37
CA ALA A 36 2.49 -4.74 -4.51
C ALA A 36 3.29 -5.60 -3.53
N ASP A 37 4.32 -6.31 -3.99
CA ASP A 37 5.19 -7.13 -3.14
C ASP A 37 5.88 -6.29 -2.07
N ALA A 38 6.51 -5.17 -2.47
CA ALA A 38 7.24 -4.29 -1.55
C ALA A 38 6.32 -3.62 -0.52
N VAL A 39 5.09 -3.29 -0.89
CA VAL A 39 4.10 -2.71 0.02
C VAL A 39 3.54 -3.78 0.96
N ASN A 40 3.21 -4.98 0.45
CA ASN A 40 2.74 -6.09 1.28
C ASN A 40 3.77 -6.49 2.34
N GLU A 41 5.07 -6.52 2.01
CA GLU A 41 6.13 -6.77 3.00
C GLU A 41 6.14 -5.76 4.14
N LYS A 42 5.74 -4.50 3.90
CA LYS A 42 5.67 -3.47 4.94
C LYS A 42 4.36 -3.52 5.71
N LEU A 43 3.28 -3.91 5.05
CA LEU A 43 1.97 -4.05 5.65
C LEU A 43 1.83 -5.34 6.48
N ILE A 44 2.64 -6.37 6.23
CA ILE A 44 2.58 -7.64 6.97
C ILE A 44 2.80 -7.45 8.47
N ASP A 45 3.69 -6.53 8.88
CA ASP A 45 3.96 -6.24 10.28
C ASP A 45 2.80 -5.51 10.97
N LEU A 46 1.98 -4.80 10.17
CA LEU A 46 0.81 -4.05 10.65
C LEU A 46 -0.44 -4.94 10.69
N ILE A 47 -0.70 -5.64 9.59
CA ILE A 47 -1.96 -6.36 9.33
C ILE A 47 -1.85 -7.84 9.71
N GLY A 48 -0.65 -8.42 9.60
CA GLY A 48 -0.41 -9.84 9.81
C GLY A 48 -0.83 -10.72 8.63
N ASP A 49 -1.24 -10.12 7.51
CA ASP A 49 -1.65 -10.82 6.29
C ASP A 49 -1.35 -9.99 5.02
N THR A 50 -1.57 -10.60 3.86
CA THR A 50 -1.46 -9.98 2.54
C THR A 50 -2.56 -8.95 2.37
N ALA A 51 -2.18 -7.68 2.21
CA ALA A 51 -3.12 -6.57 2.16
C ALA A 51 -3.55 -6.22 0.73
N ILE A 52 -2.69 -6.52 -0.25
CA ILE A 52 -2.90 -6.25 -1.68
C ILE A 52 -2.90 -7.59 -2.41
N GLU A 53 -4.01 -7.87 -3.10
CA GLU A 53 -4.19 -9.06 -3.94
C GLU A 53 -4.41 -8.66 -5.40
N PHE A 54 -4.31 -9.62 -6.31
CA PHE A 54 -4.58 -9.42 -7.73
C PHE A 54 -5.93 -10.02 -8.09
N ASP A 55 -6.78 -9.24 -8.74
CA ASP A 55 -8.08 -9.70 -9.20
C ASP A 55 -7.98 -10.66 -10.40
N GLU A 56 -9.13 -11.13 -10.91
CA GLU A 56 -9.17 -12.02 -12.08
C GLU A 56 -8.58 -11.39 -13.36
N ALA A 57 -8.50 -10.06 -13.44
CA ALA A 57 -7.89 -9.33 -14.53
C ALA A 57 -6.38 -9.08 -14.33
N GLY A 58 -5.84 -9.48 -13.18
CA GLY A 58 -4.44 -9.24 -12.80
C GLY A 58 -4.19 -7.79 -12.38
N GLU A 59 -5.21 -7.05 -11.95
CA GLU A 59 -5.04 -5.71 -11.40
C GLU A 59 -4.91 -5.78 -9.87
N PRO A 60 -3.95 -5.07 -9.26
CA PRO A 60 -3.81 -5.05 -7.82
C PRO A 60 -4.99 -4.30 -7.18
N ALA A 61 -5.48 -4.83 -6.06
CA ALA A 61 -6.52 -4.23 -5.24
C ALA A 61 -6.21 -4.45 -3.76
N LEU A 62 -6.60 -3.49 -2.91
CA LEU A 62 -6.61 -3.71 -1.47
C LEU A 62 -7.72 -4.69 -1.12
N VAL A 63 -7.42 -5.63 -0.23
CA VAL A 63 -8.44 -6.47 0.41
C VAL A 63 -9.34 -5.55 1.25
N GLU A 64 -10.66 -5.67 1.03
CA GLU A 64 -11.67 -4.77 1.60
C GLU A 64 -11.58 -4.66 3.13
N ASP A 65 -11.35 -5.79 3.80
CA ASP A 65 -11.24 -5.88 5.26
C ASP A 65 -10.09 -5.05 5.84
N TYR A 66 -9.06 -4.72 5.05
CA TYR A 66 -7.87 -4.01 5.50
C TYR A 66 -7.84 -2.53 5.10
N VAL A 67 -8.80 -2.05 4.31
CA VAL A 67 -8.81 -0.66 3.79
C VAL A 67 -8.76 0.36 4.92
N GLU A 68 -9.58 0.17 5.97
CA GLU A 68 -9.64 1.13 7.08
C GLU A 68 -8.37 1.10 7.94
N ASP A 69 -7.76 -0.07 8.14
CA ASP A 69 -6.48 -0.19 8.86
C ASP A 69 -5.35 0.51 8.11
N VAL A 70 -5.32 0.37 6.77
CA VAL A 70 -4.37 1.08 5.91
C VAL A 70 -4.59 2.60 5.98
N ARG A 71 -5.84 3.08 5.92
CA ARG A 71 -6.15 4.52 6.07
C ARG A 71 -5.68 5.07 7.41
N ALA A 72 -6.01 4.37 8.50
CA ALA A 72 -5.61 4.74 9.85
C ALA A 72 -4.07 4.80 9.98
N ALA A 73 -3.35 3.87 9.37
CA ALA A 73 -1.90 3.82 9.38
C ALA A 73 -1.22 4.96 8.58
N LEU A 74 -1.87 5.42 7.50
CA LEU A 74 -1.44 6.59 6.74
C LEU A 74 -1.87 7.92 7.38
N GLY A 75 -2.80 7.88 8.33
CA GLY A 75 -3.41 9.07 8.92
C GLY A 75 -4.36 9.79 7.96
N ALA A 76 -5.02 9.04 7.07
CA ALA A 76 -5.91 9.51 6.02
C ALA A 76 -7.40 9.33 6.35
#